data_AF-K4LEJ7-F1
#
_entry.id   AF-K4LEJ7-F1
#
_cell.length_a   1.000
_cell.length_b   1.000
_cell.length_c   1.000
_cell.angle_alpha   90.00
_cell.angle_beta   90.00
_cell.angle_gamma   90.00
#
_symmetry.space_group_name_H-M   'P 1'
#
loop_
_entity.id
_entity.type
_entity.pdbx_description
1 polymer ?
#
loop_
_entity_poly.entity_id
_entity_poly.type
_entity_poly.pdbx_seq_one_letter_code
_entity_poly.pdbx_strand_id
1 'polypeptide(L)'
;MTHVSARLLEDISTRFRQLTPVIITVWKPEELEQQPDTVPGFLEQLKRRIVRVCFEAYRQNGLLTLMELQWIFQLSSARISELIRSVQREHNLVVPTPGTILDAGRSMTHKDVIVSLHLQGYTVKDIARMTHHSPRAVDNYIGTFEAVLILYLFGVPPELMARLLKRWISLINEHLKLVREHYRDHQEIKEYLASKGVKI
;
A
#
# COMPACT_ATOMS: atom_id res chain seq x y z
N MET A 1 15.80 -20.18 9.51
CA MET A 1 15.03 -19.35 10.47
C MET A 1 15.97 -18.30 11.03
N THR A 2 15.82 -17.05 10.62
CA THR A 2 16.63 -15.94 11.15
C THR A 2 15.68 -14.79 11.41
N HIS A 3 15.24 -14.68 12.67
CA HIS A 3 14.47 -13.55 13.15
C HIS A 3 15.37 -12.31 13.08
N VAL A 4 15.11 -11.41 12.14
CA VAL A 4 15.65 -10.05 12.19
C VAL A 4 14.58 -9.18 12.82
N SER A 5 14.83 -8.77 14.07
CA SER A 5 14.02 -7.79 14.78
C SER A 5 14.21 -6.45 14.09
N ALA A 6 13.25 -6.04 13.27
CA ALA A 6 13.19 -4.69 12.72
C ALA A 6 12.82 -3.73 13.84
N ARG A 7 13.82 -3.14 14.51
CA ARG A 7 13.62 -1.95 15.32
C ARG A 7 13.56 -0.76 14.37
N LEU A 8 12.35 -0.24 14.13
CA LEU A 8 12.19 1.12 13.64
C LEU A 8 12.83 2.03 14.69
N LEU A 9 13.97 2.63 14.36
CA LEU A 9 14.56 3.69 15.16
C LEU A 9 13.51 4.79 15.31
N GLU A 10 13.15 5.10 16.55
CA GLU A 10 12.22 6.16 16.90
C GLU A 10 12.66 7.49 16.28
N ASP A 11 11.65 8.23 15.81
CA ASP A 11 11.67 9.57 15.21
C ASP A 11 12.95 10.38 15.46
N ILE A 12 13.84 10.39 14.47
CA ILE A 12 14.78 11.50 14.29
C ILE A 12 14.23 12.36 13.14
N SER A 13 13.50 13.42 13.49
CA SER A 13 13.04 14.43 12.55
C SER A 13 14.21 15.31 12.10
N THR A 14 15.12 14.78 11.28
CA THR A 14 16.04 15.62 10.52
C THR A 14 15.44 15.90 9.15
N ARG A 15 15.52 17.18 8.74
CA ARG A 15 15.09 17.71 7.43
C ARG A 15 15.74 16.97 6.24
N PHE A 16 16.80 16.20 6.51
CA PHE A 16 17.44 15.23 5.65
C PHE A 16 17.45 13.88 6.37
N ARG A 17 16.72 12.89 5.85
CA ARG A 17 16.85 11.49 6.31
C ARG A 17 18.25 11.00 5.94
N GLN A 18 18.90 10.26 6.84
CA GLN A 18 20.18 9.62 6.53
C GLN A 18 20.00 8.70 5.31
N LEU A 19 20.85 8.88 4.31
CA LEU A 19 20.91 7.98 3.16
C LEU A 19 21.57 6.68 3.62
N THR A 20 20.90 5.56 3.41
CA THR A 20 21.43 4.24 3.73
C THR A 20 21.98 3.62 2.45
N PRO A 21 23.28 3.25 2.38
CA PRO A 21 23.78 2.48 1.25
C PRO A 21 23.09 1.10 1.23
N VAL A 22 22.67 0.66 0.04
CA VAL A 22 22.00 -0.63 -0.15
C VAL A 22 22.67 -1.42 -1.27
N ILE A 23 22.80 -2.72 -1.09
CA ILE A 23 23.23 -3.66 -2.12
C ILE A 23 21.98 -4.32 -2.70
N ILE A 24 21.81 -4.24 -4.02
CA ILE A 24 20.63 -4.74 -4.71
C ILE A 24 21.03 -5.66 -5.87
N THR A 25 20.17 -6.64 -6.14
CA THR A 25 20.34 -7.65 -7.17
C THR A 25 19.42 -7.32 -8.33
N VAL A 26 19.90 -6.47 -9.25
CA VAL A 26 19.15 -6.05 -10.44
C VAL A 26 18.91 -7.24 -11.38
N TRP A 27 19.93 -8.09 -11.53
CA TRP A 27 19.88 -9.33 -12.30
C TRP A 27 20.36 -10.49 -11.45
N LYS A 28 19.66 -11.62 -11.52
CA LYS A 28 20.20 -12.90 -11.08
C LYS A 28 20.88 -13.63 -12.23
N PRO A 29 21.87 -14.49 -11.98
CA PRO A 29 22.52 -15.29 -13.02
C PRO A 29 21.50 -16.09 -13.86
N GLU A 30 20.51 -16.71 -13.22
CA GLU A 30 19.51 -17.55 -13.91
C GLU A 30 18.59 -16.71 -14.82
N GLU A 31 18.36 -15.44 -14.47
CA GLU A 31 17.55 -14.49 -15.26
C GLU A 31 18.28 -14.01 -16.52
N LEU A 32 19.62 -14.06 -16.51
CA LEU A 32 20.45 -13.75 -17.67
C LEU A 32 20.54 -14.94 -18.62
N GLU A 33 20.55 -16.15 -18.07
CA GLU A 33 20.59 -17.40 -18.84
C GLU A 33 19.24 -17.74 -19.48
N GLN A 34 18.13 -17.43 -18.80
CA GLN A 34 16.77 -17.75 -19.23
C GLN A 34 15.97 -16.47 -19.51
N GLN A 35 16.36 -15.76 -20.57
CA GLN A 35 15.60 -14.59 -21.02
C GLN A 35 14.33 -15.02 -21.75
N PRO A 36 13.16 -14.49 -21.37
CA PRO A 36 11.93 -14.73 -22.11
C PRO A 36 12.01 -14.22 -23.54
N ASP A 37 11.50 -15.00 -24.47
CA ASP A 37 11.40 -14.69 -25.90
C ASP A 37 10.10 -13.94 -26.27
N THR A 38 9.16 -13.85 -25.32
CA THR A 38 7.88 -13.15 -25.49
C THR A 38 7.83 -11.84 -24.71
N VAL A 39 7.14 -10.85 -25.28
CA VAL A 39 6.91 -9.55 -24.63
C VAL A 39 6.24 -9.69 -23.24
N PRO A 40 5.19 -10.52 -23.06
CA PRO A 40 4.59 -10.74 -21.73
C PRO A 40 5.58 -11.36 -20.73
N GLY A 41 6.39 -12.33 -21.16
CA GLY A 41 7.39 -12.96 -20.30
C GLY A 41 8.45 -11.98 -19.84
N PHE A 42 8.95 -11.13 -20.74
CA PHE A 42 9.92 -10.09 -20.40
C PHE A 42 9.33 -9.08 -19.41
N LEU A 43 8.07 -8.68 -19.61
CA LEU A 43 7.37 -7.77 -18.72
C LEU A 43 7.21 -8.33 -17.30
N GLU A 44 6.87 -9.61 -17.19
CA GLU A 44 6.73 -10.31 -15.91
C GLU A 44 8.08 -10.43 -15.18
N GLN A 45 9.15 -10.77 -15.91
CA GLN A 45 10.50 -10.79 -15.36
C GLN A 45 10.92 -9.38 -14.87
N LEU A 46 10.64 -8.33 -15.64
CA LEU A 46 10.90 -6.95 -15.25
C LEU A 46 10.14 -6.55 -13.97
N LYS A 47 8.84 -6.87 -13.87
CA LYS A 47 8.04 -6.64 -12.66
C LYS A 47 8.69 -7.30 -11.44
N ARG A 48 9.09 -8.57 -11.55
CA ARG A 48 9.75 -9.33 -10.48
C ARG A 48 11.07 -8.69 -10.03
N ARG A 49 11.88 -8.21 -10.98
CA ARG A 49 13.16 -7.53 -10.68
C ARG A 49 12.94 -6.21 -9.95
N ILE A 50 12.01 -5.37 -10.42
CA ILE A 50 11.66 -4.10 -9.77
C ILE A 50 11.23 -4.33 -8.32
N VAL A 51 10.30 -5.27 -8.12
CA VAL A 51 9.78 -5.61 -6.79
C VAL A 51 10.90 -6.11 -5.89
N ARG A 52 11.73 -7.05 -6.37
CA ARG A 52 12.87 -7.59 -5.62
C ARG A 52 13.79 -6.49 -5.12
N VAL A 53 14.22 -5.59 -6.01
CA VAL A 53 15.14 -4.50 -5.69
C VAL A 53 14.56 -3.56 -4.61
N CYS A 54 13.27 -3.24 -4.69
CA CYS A 54 12.58 -2.47 -3.65
C CYS A 54 12.61 -3.19 -2.28
N PHE A 55 12.28 -4.47 -2.25
CA PHE A 55 12.28 -5.26 -1.02
C PHE A 55 13.69 -5.48 -0.44
N GLU A 56 14.71 -5.66 -1.28
CA GLU A 56 16.11 -5.77 -0.85
C GLU A 56 16.62 -4.47 -0.22
N ALA A 57 16.31 -3.33 -0.82
CA ALA A 57 16.61 -2.03 -0.24
C ALA A 57 15.91 -1.84 1.11
N TYR A 58 14.62 -2.20 1.18
CA TYR A 58 13.82 -2.09 2.40
C TYR A 58 14.37 -2.92 3.55
N ARG A 59 14.82 -4.16 3.28
CA ARG A 59 15.46 -5.03 4.27
C ARG A 59 16.76 -4.47 4.84
N GLN A 60 17.38 -3.52 4.14
CA GLN A 60 18.59 -2.81 4.56
C GLN A 60 18.29 -1.44 5.17
N ASN A 61 17.02 -1.15 5.52
CA ASN A 61 16.57 0.16 5.99
C ASN A 61 16.80 1.30 4.97
N GLY A 62 16.82 0.97 3.68
CA GLY A 62 16.80 1.92 2.57
C GLY A 62 15.47 1.89 1.84
N LEU A 63 15.16 2.93 1.09
CA LEU A 63 13.98 2.98 0.22
C LEU A 63 14.40 3.60 -1.10
N LEU A 64 14.03 2.96 -2.21
CA LEU A 64 14.34 3.45 -3.54
C LEU A 64 13.17 4.28 -4.07
N THR A 65 13.46 5.52 -4.43
CA THR A 65 12.53 6.43 -5.12
C THR A 65 12.24 5.93 -6.54
N LEU A 66 11.12 6.37 -7.12
CA LEU A 66 10.81 6.08 -8.52
C LEU A 66 11.87 6.64 -9.49
N MET A 67 12.60 7.67 -9.09
CA MET A 67 13.69 8.26 -9.88
C MET A 67 14.94 7.38 -9.87
N GLU A 68 15.32 6.82 -8.72
CA GLU A 68 16.43 5.86 -8.63
C GLU A 68 16.11 4.58 -9.39
N LEU A 69 14.87 4.08 -9.27
CA LEU A 69 14.42 2.93 -10.08
C LEU A 69 14.46 3.24 -11.58
N GLN A 70 14.15 4.47 -11.98
CA GLN A 70 14.28 4.92 -13.38
C GLN A 70 15.72 4.81 -13.86
N TRP A 71 16.70 5.22 -13.06
CA TRP A 71 18.12 5.07 -13.41
C TRP A 71 18.58 3.61 -13.41
N ILE A 72 18.09 2.77 -12.49
CA ILE A 72 18.48 1.36 -12.43
C ILE A 72 17.91 0.57 -13.63
N PHE A 73 16.63 0.77 -13.94
CA PHE A 73 15.92 -0.03 -14.95
C PHE A 73 15.81 0.63 -16.32
N GLN A 74 16.27 1.89 -16.46
CA GLN A 74 16.22 2.67 -17.71
C GLN A 74 14.79 2.79 -18.26
N LEU A 75 13.82 2.98 -17.37
CA LEU A 75 12.40 3.16 -17.68
C LEU A 75 11.88 4.45 -17.07
N SER A 76 10.88 5.07 -17.68
CA SER A 76 10.26 6.26 -17.09
C SER A 76 9.67 5.94 -15.71
N SER A 77 9.77 6.91 -14.79
CA SER A 77 9.14 6.81 -13.46
C SER A 77 7.65 6.51 -13.54
N ALA A 78 6.96 7.02 -14.57
CA ALA A 78 5.55 6.71 -14.86
C ALA A 78 5.33 5.22 -15.16
N ARG A 79 6.17 4.63 -16.02
CA ARG A 79 6.09 3.19 -16.35
C ARG A 79 6.43 2.32 -15.14
N ILE A 80 7.46 2.66 -14.38
CA ILE A 80 7.81 1.94 -13.14
C ILE A 80 6.64 1.99 -12.15
N SER A 81 6.04 3.16 -11.98
CA SER A 81 4.88 3.35 -11.12
C SER A 81 3.69 2.49 -11.55
N GLU A 82 3.43 2.41 -12.86
CA GLU A 82 2.40 1.53 -13.43
C GLU A 82 2.67 0.05 -13.15
N LEU A 83 3.91 -0.41 -13.37
CA LEU A 83 4.31 -1.80 -13.13
C LEU A 83 4.20 -2.17 -11.65
N ILE A 84 4.69 -1.32 -10.75
CA ILE A 84 4.53 -1.53 -9.31
C ILE A 84 3.04 -1.63 -8.95
N ARG A 85 2.21 -0.71 -9.44
CA ARG A 85 0.76 -0.76 -9.19
C ARG A 85 0.12 -2.04 -9.70
N SER A 86 0.52 -2.53 -10.87
CA SER A 86 -0.02 -3.79 -11.41
C SER A 86 0.28 -4.98 -10.49
N VAL A 87 1.54 -5.14 -10.05
CA VAL A 87 1.93 -6.22 -9.12
C VAL A 87 1.19 -6.10 -7.79
N GLN A 88 1.10 -4.89 -7.23
CA GLN A 88 0.41 -4.68 -5.95
C GLN A 88 -1.06 -5.11 -6.02
N ARG A 89 -1.74 -4.84 -7.14
CA ARG A 89 -3.14 -5.28 -7.35
C ARG A 89 -3.24 -6.77 -7.62
N GLU A 90 -2.38 -7.31 -8.48
CA GLU A 90 -2.36 -8.74 -8.85
C GLU A 90 -2.13 -9.64 -7.63
N HIS A 91 -1.29 -9.19 -6.68
CA HIS A 91 -0.87 -10.00 -5.53
C HIS A 91 -1.34 -9.49 -4.17
N ASN A 92 -2.15 -8.42 -4.11
CA ASN A 92 -2.59 -7.78 -2.86
C ASN A 92 -1.43 -7.49 -1.89
N LEU A 93 -0.29 -7.03 -2.42
CA LEU A 93 0.90 -6.68 -1.64
C LEU A 93 1.22 -5.20 -1.78
N VAL A 94 2.00 -4.66 -0.85
CA VAL A 94 2.53 -3.28 -0.95
C VAL A 94 4.03 -3.36 -1.21
N VAL A 95 4.48 -2.78 -2.32
CA VAL A 95 5.91 -2.70 -2.64
C VAL A 95 6.51 -1.55 -1.84
N PRO A 96 7.59 -1.77 -1.07
CA PRO A 96 8.19 -0.73 -0.24
C PRO A 96 8.89 0.32 -1.11
N THR A 97 8.35 1.53 -1.10
CA THR A 97 8.89 2.73 -1.74
C THR A 97 8.73 3.90 -0.77
N PRO A 98 9.43 5.04 -0.96
CA PRO A 98 9.20 6.22 -0.12
C PRO A 98 7.73 6.65 -0.08
N GLY A 99 7.01 6.51 -1.21
CA GLY A 99 5.60 6.88 -1.30
C GLY A 99 4.65 5.93 -0.57
N THR A 100 5.05 4.68 -0.31
CA THR A 100 4.21 3.66 0.36
C THR A 100 4.58 3.44 1.83
N ILE A 101 5.85 3.65 2.21
CA ILE A 101 6.32 3.44 3.60
C ILE A 101 6.28 4.72 4.43
N LEU A 102 6.52 5.88 3.79
CA LEU A 102 6.68 7.14 4.49
C LEU A 102 5.45 8.04 4.38
N ASP A 103 4.35 7.52 3.83
CA ASP A 103 3.15 8.28 3.43
C ASP A 103 3.48 9.55 2.60
N ALA A 104 4.67 9.58 1.98
CA ALA A 104 5.17 10.74 1.24
C ALA A 104 4.54 10.85 -0.18
N GLY A 105 3.71 9.88 -0.56
CA GLY A 105 3.05 9.82 -1.86
C GLY A 105 1.52 9.80 -1.72
N ARG A 106 0.82 10.38 -2.71
CA ARG A 106 -0.65 10.30 -2.86
C ARG A 106 -1.15 8.91 -3.29
N SER A 107 -0.38 7.86 -3.07
CA SER A 107 -0.63 6.58 -3.74
C SER A 107 -1.78 5.84 -3.06
N MET A 108 -3.02 6.09 -3.50
CA MET A 108 -4.25 5.43 -3.03
C MET A 108 -4.12 3.90 -2.89
N THR A 109 -3.26 3.28 -3.70
CA THR A 109 -3.10 1.82 -3.77
C THR A 109 -2.78 1.09 -2.45
N HIS A 110 -2.03 1.65 -1.49
CA HIS A 110 -1.77 0.93 -0.24
C HIS A 110 -2.98 0.98 0.71
N LYS A 111 -3.77 2.04 0.63
CA LYS A 111 -5.02 2.23 1.37
C LYS A 111 -6.12 1.29 0.86
N ASP A 112 -6.23 1.17 -0.46
CA ASP A 112 -7.13 0.23 -1.13
C ASP A 112 -6.78 -1.22 -0.73
N VAL A 113 -5.49 -1.57 -0.68
CA VAL A 113 -5.02 -2.89 -0.22
C VAL A 113 -5.35 -3.13 1.26
N ILE A 114 -5.15 -2.14 2.14
CA ILE A 114 -5.51 -2.26 3.56
C ILE A 114 -7.01 -2.56 3.73
N VAL A 115 -7.88 -1.81 3.04
CA VAL A 115 -9.34 -2.02 3.11
C VAL A 115 -9.74 -3.36 2.49
N SER A 116 -9.18 -3.71 1.34
CA SER A 116 -9.45 -5.01 0.69
C SER A 116 -9.10 -6.19 1.60
N LEU A 117 -7.92 -6.17 2.23
CA LEU A 117 -7.52 -7.22 3.18
C LEU A 117 -8.40 -7.23 4.45
N HIS A 118 -8.80 -6.07 4.95
CA HIS A 118 -9.74 -5.97 6.08
C HIS A 118 -11.10 -6.62 5.74
N LEU A 119 -11.64 -6.32 4.55
CA LEU A 119 -12.91 -6.88 4.08
C LEU A 119 -12.82 -8.39 3.83
N GLN A 120 -11.64 -8.92 3.48
CA GLN A 120 -11.36 -10.35 3.39
C GLN A 120 -11.19 -11.04 4.76
N GLY A 121 -11.21 -10.29 5.87
CA GLY A 121 -11.16 -10.82 7.23
C GLY A 121 -9.76 -10.98 7.82
N TYR A 122 -8.72 -10.42 7.20
CA TYR A 122 -7.37 -10.43 7.77
C TYR A 122 -7.30 -9.56 9.04
N THR A 123 -6.48 -9.98 10.00
CA THR A 123 -6.30 -9.20 11.25
C THR A 123 -5.44 -7.96 11.00
N VAL A 124 -5.60 -6.92 11.83
CA VAL A 124 -4.75 -5.71 11.80
C VAL A 124 -3.25 -6.07 11.82
N LYS A 125 -2.86 -7.09 12.59
CA LYS A 125 -1.46 -7.54 12.67
C LYS A 125 -0.97 -8.16 11.36
N ASP A 126 -1.82 -8.93 10.69
CA ASP A 126 -1.46 -9.56 9.42
C ASP A 126 -1.39 -8.51 8.31
N ILE A 127 -2.38 -7.61 8.26
CA ILE A 127 -2.39 -6.48 7.31
C ILE A 127 -1.14 -5.62 7.51
N ALA A 128 -0.81 -5.24 8.75
CA ALA A 128 0.40 -4.47 9.05
C ALA A 128 1.68 -5.16 8.55
N ARG A 129 1.77 -6.49 8.71
CA ARG A 129 2.90 -7.28 8.19
C ARG A 129 2.95 -7.28 6.67
N MET A 130 1.80 -7.45 6.01
CA MET A 130 1.67 -7.52 4.54
C MET A 130 1.88 -6.17 3.86
N THR A 131 1.49 -5.08 4.51
CA THR A 131 1.56 -3.73 3.95
C THR A 131 2.76 -2.93 4.45
N HIS A 132 3.57 -3.49 5.35
CA HIS A 132 4.72 -2.83 5.98
C HIS A 132 4.37 -1.54 6.74
N HIS A 133 3.17 -1.49 7.32
CA HIS A 133 2.72 -0.39 8.17
C HIS A 133 2.79 -0.79 9.64
N SER A 134 2.78 0.21 10.54
CA SER A 134 2.56 -0.09 11.96
C SER A 134 1.13 -0.59 12.18
N PRO A 135 0.89 -1.52 13.11
CA PRO A 135 -0.47 -1.95 13.47
C PRO A 135 -1.37 -0.77 13.84
N ARG A 136 -0.82 0.26 14.51
CA ARG A 136 -1.54 1.49 14.84
C ARG A 136 -1.98 2.28 13.60
N ALA A 137 -1.13 2.38 12.57
CA ALA A 137 -1.49 3.07 11.34
C ALA A 137 -2.60 2.32 10.58
N VAL A 138 -2.50 0.99 10.51
CA VAL A 138 -3.53 0.14 9.90
C VAL A 138 -4.86 0.26 10.65
N ASP A 139 -4.83 0.15 11.98
CA ASP A 139 -6.02 0.26 12.83
C ASP A 139 -6.71 1.62 12.68
N ASN A 140 -5.94 2.71 12.72
CA ASN A 140 -6.46 4.06 12.48
C ASN A 140 -7.11 4.20 11.09
N TYR A 141 -6.53 3.57 10.06
CA TYR A 141 -7.04 3.64 8.71
C TYR A 141 -8.36 2.86 8.56
N ILE A 142 -8.39 1.63 9.07
CA ILE A 142 -9.59 0.78 9.10
C ILE A 142 -10.71 1.44 9.90
N GLY A 143 -10.42 1.94 11.10
CA GLY A 143 -11.42 2.63 11.92
C GLY A 143 -11.98 3.89 11.24
N THR A 144 -11.15 4.63 10.50
CA THR A 144 -11.63 5.76 9.70
C THR A 144 -12.54 5.31 8.55
N PHE A 145 -12.17 4.22 7.87
CA PHE A 145 -13.00 3.63 6.81
C PHE A 145 -14.36 3.18 7.33
N GLU A 146 -14.41 2.44 8.45
CA GLU A 146 -15.67 1.97 9.05
C GLU A 146 -16.56 3.12 9.51
N ALA A 147 -15.98 4.17 10.10
CA ALA A 147 -16.73 5.37 10.45
C ALA A 147 -17.31 6.08 9.22
N VAL A 148 -16.53 6.21 8.13
CA VAL A 148 -17.01 6.77 6.86
C VAL A 148 -18.12 5.89 6.27
N LEU A 149 -18.00 4.57 6.33
CA LEU A 149 -19.01 3.62 5.84
C LEU A 149 -20.36 3.83 6.54
N ILE A 150 -20.36 3.96 7.87
CA ILE A 150 -21.57 4.22 8.67
C ILE A 150 -22.14 5.61 8.33
N LEU A 151 -21.32 6.65 8.32
CA LEU A 151 -21.78 8.01 8.03
C LEU A 151 -22.36 8.12 6.60
N TYR A 152 -21.76 7.40 5.65
CA TYR A 152 -22.27 7.29 4.28
C TYR A 152 -23.64 6.63 4.24
N LEU A 153 -23.83 5.54 4.98
CA LEU A 153 -25.11 4.84 5.09
C LEU A 153 -26.25 5.75 5.59
N PHE A 154 -25.94 6.70 6.48
CA PHE A 154 -26.89 7.68 7.01
C PHE A 154 -27.00 8.96 6.16
N GLY A 155 -26.35 9.02 4.98
CA GLY A 155 -26.44 10.17 4.08
C GLY A 155 -25.78 11.45 4.63
N VAL A 156 -24.82 11.33 5.54
CA VAL A 156 -24.09 12.48 6.10
C VAL A 156 -23.21 13.11 4.99
N PRO A 157 -23.21 14.43 4.80
CA PRO A 157 -22.40 15.06 3.76
C PRO A 157 -20.89 14.99 4.07
N PRO A 158 -20.00 14.86 3.06
CA PRO A 158 -18.55 14.66 3.26
C PRO A 158 -17.87 15.73 4.11
N GLU A 159 -18.28 16.99 4.02
CA GLU A 159 -17.76 18.11 4.79
C GLU A 159 -18.05 17.95 6.29
N LEU A 160 -19.25 17.44 6.60
CA LEU A 160 -19.64 17.14 7.98
C LEU A 160 -18.89 15.91 8.50
N MET A 161 -18.71 14.87 7.66
CA MET A 161 -17.87 13.72 8.03
C MET A 161 -16.45 14.15 8.39
N ALA A 162 -15.83 15.01 7.57
CA ALA A 162 -14.49 15.53 7.80
C ALA A 162 -14.36 16.24 9.15
N ARG A 163 -15.36 17.07 9.49
CA ARG A 163 -15.44 17.75 10.79
C ARG A 163 -15.62 16.79 11.95
N LEU A 164 -16.55 15.83 11.84
CA LEU A 164 -16.85 14.86 12.89
C LEU A 164 -15.66 13.95 13.19
N LEU A 165 -15.01 13.45 12.14
CA LEU A 165 -13.87 12.53 12.25
C LEU A 165 -12.54 13.25 12.46
N LYS A 166 -12.52 14.60 12.44
CA LYS A 166 -11.31 15.44 12.51
C LYS A 166 -10.27 15.00 11.47
N ARG A 167 -10.73 14.74 10.24
CA ARG A 167 -9.90 14.32 9.10
C ARG A 167 -9.98 15.34 7.98
N TRP A 168 -8.94 15.38 7.15
CA TRP A 168 -8.94 16.17 5.92
C TRP A 168 -10.03 15.67 4.97
N ILE A 169 -10.72 16.60 4.31
CA ILE A 169 -11.78 16.29 3.34
C ILE A 169 -11.27 15.40 2.19
N SER A 170 -10.01 15.55 1.79
CA SER A 170 -9.36 14.68 0.81
C SER A 170 -9.34 13.23 1.26
N LEU A 171 -9.00 12.97 2.53
CA LEU A 171 -8.98 11.62 3.08
C LEU A 171 -10.39 11.02 3.15
N ILE A 172 -11.40 11.81 3.52
CA ILE A 172 -12.81 11.37 3.49
C ILE A 172 -13.22 10.97 2.08
N ASN A 173 -12.89 11.77 1.08
CA ASN A 173 -13.21 11.47 -0.32
C ASN A 173 -12.50 10.20 -0.83
N GLU A 174 -11.27 9.95 -0.38
CA GLU A 174 -10.56 8.70 -0.65
C GLU A 174 -11.32 7.49 -0.06
N HIS A 175 -11.75 7.56 1.21
CA HIS A 175 -12.55 6.49 1.81
C HIS A 175 -13.92 6.32 1.15
N LEU A 176 -14.61 7.41 0.79
CA LEU A 176 -15.88 7.34 0.07
C LEU A 176 -15.74 6.70 -1.32
N LYS A 177 -14.60 6.92 -1.98
CA LYS A 177 -14.30 6.22 -3.23
C LYS A 177 -14.19 4.71 -2.99
N LEU A 178 -13.47 4.28 -1.95
CA LEU A 178 -13.37 2.87 -1.56
C LEU A 178 -14.73 2.26 -1.23
N VAL A 179 -15.58 2.97 -0.50
CA VAL A 179 -16.96 2.51 -0.22
C VAL A 179 -17.72 2.23 -1.52
N ARG A 180 -17.67 3.16 -2.48
CA ARG A 180 -18.34 3.01 -3.78
C ARG A 180 -17.74 1.92 -4.68
N GLU A 181 -16.45 1.60 -4.50
CA GLU A 181 -15.79 0.53 -5.25
C GLU A 181 -16.12 -0.86 -4.69
N HIS A 182 -16.34 -0.96 -3.38
CA HIS A 182 -16.61 -2.24 -2.70
C HIS A 182 -18.08 -2.58 -2.51
N TYR A 183 -18.97 -1.57 -2.47
CA TYR A 183 -20.40 -1.76 -2.23
C TYR A 183 -21.24 -1.13 -3.34
N ARG A 184 -22.19 -1.89 -3.87
CA ARG A 184 -23.08 -1.45 -4.96
C ARG A 184 -24.20 -0.53 -4.47
N ASP A 185 -24.72 -0.80 -3.28
CA ASP A 185 -25.83 -0.05 -2.70
C ASP A 185 -25.76 -0.01 -1.16
N HIS A 186 -26.73 0.68 -0.54
CA HIS A 186 -26.82 0.80 0.91
C HIS A 186 -27.23 -0.52 1.58
N GLN A 187 -27.76 -1.48 0.83
CA GLN A 187 -28.22 -2.77 1.36
C GLN A 187 -27.01 -3.69 1.64
N GLU A 188 -26.06 -3.78 0.71
CA GLU A 188 -24.81 -4.54 0.94
C GLU A 188 -24.03 -3.99 2.15
N ILE A 189 -24.05 -2.66 2.34
CA ILE A 189 -23.41 -2.02 3.51
C ILE A 189 -24.10 -2.45 4.81
N LYS A 190 -25.43 -2.48 4.84
CA LYS A 190 -26.21 -2.94 6.01
C LYS A 190 -25.92 -4.40 6.33
N GLU A 191 -25.87 -5.26 5.32
CA GLU A 191 -25.57 -6.68 5.48
C GLU A 191 -24.16 -6.91 6.03
N TYR A 192 -23.17 -6.19 5.50
CA TYR A 192 -21.81 -6.23 6.03
C TYR A 192 -21.76 -5.80 7.49
N LEU A 193 -22.35 -4.66 7.83
CA LEU A 193 -22.34 -4.15 9.20
C LEU A 193 -23.12 -5.06 10.17
N ALA A 194 -24.24 -5.66 9.73
CA ALA A 194 -24.98 -6.66 10.49
C ALA A 194 -24.13 -7.91 10.76
N SER A 195 -23.35 -8.38 9.76
CA SER A 195 -22.41 -9.51 9.93
C SER A 195 -21.31 -9.22 10.97
N LYS A 196 -20.99 -7.94 11.20
CA LYS A 196 -20.05 -7.46 12.22
C LYS A 196 -20.71 -7.20 13.58
N GLY A 197 -22.00 -7.50 13.73
CA GLY A 197 -22.76 -7.31 14.97
C GLY A 197 -23.21 -5.88 15.23
N VAL A 198 -23.12 -4.99 14.24
CA VAL A 198 -23.68 -3.63 14.33
C VAL A 198 -25.18 -3.71 14.09
N LYS A 199 -25.98 -3.24 15.05
CA LYS A 199 -27.43 -3.10 14.90
C LYS A 199 -27.71 -1.77 14.21
N ILE A 200 -28.33 -1.84 13.03
CA ILE A 200 -28.67 -0.68 12.19
C ILE A 200 -30.18 -0.63 12.02
#